data_AF-A0A2A5YB88-F1
#
_entry.id   AF-A0A2A5YB88-F1
#
_cell.length_a   1.000
_cell.length_b   1.000
_cell.length_c   1.000
_cell.angle_alpha   90.00
_cell.angle_beta   90.00
_cell.angle_gamma   90.00
#
_symmetry.space_group_name_H-M   'P 1'
#
loop_
_entity.id
_entity.type
_entity.pdbx_description
1 polymer ?
#
loop_
_entity_poly.entity_id
_entity_poly.type
_entity_poly.pdbx_seq_one_letter_code
_entity_poly.pdbx_strand_id
1 'polypeptide(L)'
;MKQFFLQEVKEQSQQSAYLFIVINVVWFVGGIADLDYGNFDNVLQLFWSFSIVGILLGLKDLHGDALPEDWRQGYTMMAAAVLVASLLGINEELNTAGIWTIFGFGILGLGITSEGVIGNIWRYAAIIAGLFGIIGSGSEFVTGTSIIADSPLQFVAFLTFIAGVGVGPLLAWNNKE
;
A
#
# COMPACT_ATOMS: atom_id res chain seq x y z
N MET A 1 23.64 -15.25 1.63
CA MET A 1 23.09 -14.37 2.69
C MET A 1 23.49 -12.90 2.53
N LYS A 2 24.75 -12.54 2.24
CA LYS A 2 25.13 -11.13 2.03
C LYS A 2 24.37 -10.47 0.86
N GLN A 3 24.21 -11.17 -0.26
CA GLN A 3 23.39 -10.74 -1.41
C GLN A 3 21.90 -10.59 -1.09
N PHE A 4 21.37 -11.31 -0.10
CA PHE A 4 19.95 -11.18 0.29
C PHE A 4 19.68 -9.83 0.97
N PHE A 5 20.64 -9.34 1.76
CA PHE A 5 20.57 -8.02 2.42
C PHE A 5 21.08 -6.86 1.55
N LEU A 6 21.65 -7.15 0.37
CA LEU A 6 22.26 -6.19 -0.54
C LEU A 6 21.64 -6.29 -1.94
N GLN A 7 20.37 -6.71 -2.04
CA GLN A 7 19.65 -6.72 -3.30
C GLN A 7 19.55 -5.30 -3.86
N GLU A 8 19.54 -5.22 -5.18
CA GLU A 8 19.26 -3.94 -5.84
C GLU A 8 17.84 -3.48 -5.49
N VAL A 9 17.67 -2.16 -5.34
CA VAL A 9 16.38 -1.56 -4.95
C VAL A 9 15.26 -2.00 -5.90
N LYS A 10 15.55 -2.12 -7.20
CA LYS A 10 14.61 -2.62 -8.21
C LYS A 10 14.13 -4.03 -7.89
N GLU A 11 15.03 -4.98 -7.69
CA GLU A 11 14.68 -6.38 -7.38
C GLU A 11 13.89 -6.47 -6.07
N GLN A 12 14.33 -5.76 -5.03
CA GLN A 12 13.64 -5.72 -3.74
C GLN A 12 12.22 -5.14 -3.88
N SER A 13 12.07 -4.06 -4.63
CA SER A 13 10.78 -3.40 -4.87
C SER A 13 9.84 -4.31 -5.66
N GLN A 14 10.34 -5.00 -6.68
CA GLN A 14 9.56 -5.97 -7.46
C GLN A 14 9.12 -7.15 -6.59
N GLN A 15 10.01 -7.76 -5.81
CA GLN A 15 9.67 -8.85 -4.89
C GLN A 15 8.62 -8.41 -3.87
N SER A 16 8.77 -7.21 -3.33
CA SER A 16 7.82 -6.59 -2.42
C SER A 16 6.45 -6.38 -3.08
N ALA A 17 6.42 -5.87 -4.31
CA ALA A 17 5.18 -5.70 -5.06
C ALA A 17 4.48 -7.04 -5.39
N TYR A 18 5.23 -8.07 -5.79
CA TYR A 18 4.67 -9.41 -5.98
C TYR A 18 4.08 -9.97 -4.70
N LEU A 19 4.82 -9.89 -3.58
CA LEU A 19 4.36 -10.38 -2.28
C LEU A 19 3.09 -9.65 -1.83
N PHE A 20 3.07 -8.32 -1.97
CA PHE A 20 1.89 -7.49 -1.69
C PHE A 20 0.68 -7.95 -2.51
N ILE A 21 0.83 -8.09 -3.83
CA ILE A 21 -0.26 -8.51 -4.72
C ILE A 21 -0.77 -9.90 -4.30
N VAL A 22 0.14 -10.87 -4.09
CA VAL A 22 -0.24 -12.23 -3.72
C VAL A 22 -1.03 -12.26 -2.41
N ILE A 23 -0.58 -11.54 -1.38
CA ILE A 23 -1.27 -11.53 -0.08
C ILE A 23 -2.66 -10.91 -0.20
N ASN A 24 -2.79 -9.79 -0.90
CA ASN A 24 -4.11 -9.18 -1.11
C ASN A 24 -5.04 -10.09 -1.95
N VAL A 25 -4.51 -10.86 -2.91
CA VAL A 25 -5.29 -11.87 -3.64
C VAL A 25 -5.71 -13.02 -2.72
N VAL A 26 -4.83 -13.47 -1.82
CA VAL A 26 -5.18 -14.48 -0.81
C VAL A 26 -6.32 -13.99 0.07
N TRP A 27 -6.23 -12.78 0.64
CA TRP A 27 -7.33 -12.20 1.42
C TRP A 27 -8.61 -12.00 0.61
N PHE A 28 -8.51 -11.62 -0.67
CA PHE A 28 -9.66 -11.50 -1.55
C PHE A 28 -10.38 -12.84 -1.74
N VAL A 29 -9.64 -13.87 -2.13
CA VAL A 29 -10.19 -15.22 -2.35
C VAL A 29 -10.72 -15.80 -1.05
N GLY A 30 -9.99 -15.60 0.05
CA GLY A 30 -10.41 -16.00 1.40
C GLY A 30 -11.71 -15.35 1.82
N GLY A 31 -11.87 -14.04 1.62
CA GLY A 31 -13.11 -13.34 1.91
C GLY A 31 -14.29 -13.82 1.08
N ILE A 32 -14.10 -14.15 -0.21
CA ILE A 32 -15.16 -14.73 -1.06
C ILE A 32 -15.53 -16.15 -0.62
N ALA A 33 -14.53 -16.95 -0.26
CA ALA A 33 -14.70 -18.34 0.11
C ALA A 33 -15.01 -18.54 1.62
N ASP A 34 -15.16 -17.44 2.37
CA ASP A 34 -15.40 -17.41 3.81
C ASP A 34 -14.37 -18.27 4.58
N LEU A 35 -13.10 -18.14 4.20
CA LEU A 35 -11.99 -18.88 4.81
C LEU A 35 -11.53 -18.21 6.10
N ASP A 36 -11.50 -18.97 7.19
CA ASP A 36 -10.84 -18.58 8.43
C ASP A 36 -9.36 -19.00 8.40
N TYR A 37 -8.48 -18.01 8.36
CA TYR A 37 -7.03 -18.21 8.40
C TYR A 37 -6.47 -18.36 9.82
N GLY A 38 -7.25 -18.06 10.86
CA GLY A 38 -6.81 -18.06 12.26
C GLY A 38 -5.49 -17.32 12.45
N ASN A 39 -4.55 -17.93 13.17
CA ASN A 39 -3.23 -17.33 13.43
C ASN A 39 -2.35 -17.15 12.18
N PHE A 40 -2.69 -17.78 11.05
CA PHE A 40 -1.96 -17.58 9.80
C PHE A 40 -2.20 -16.16 9.26
N ASP A 41 -3.32 -15.53 9.60
CA ASP A 41 -3.61 -14.14 9.20
C ASP A 41 -2.56 -13.16 9.73
N ASN A 42 -2.09 -13.36 10.97
CA ASN A 42 -1.00 -12.56 11.56
C ASN A 42 0.31 -12.67 10.77
N VAL A 43 0.57 -13.85 10.19
CA VAL A 43 1.75 -14.06 9.33
C VAL A 43 1.58 -13.36 7.99
N LEU A 44 0.38 -13.44 7.39
CA LEU A 44 0.04 -12.70 6.17
C LEU A 44 0.15 -11.19 6.39
N GLN A 45 -0.38 -10.68 7.51
CA GLN A 45 -0.28 -9.28 7.91
C GLN A 45 1.17 -8.82 8.08
N LEU A 46 2.03 -9.65 8.70
CA LEU A 46 3.46 -9.36 8.82
C LEU A 46 4.14 -9.24 7.45
N PHE A 47 3.90 -10.20 6.55
CA PHE A 47 4.46 -10.15 5.21
C PHE A 47 3.90 -9.00 4.37
N TRP A 48 2.60 -8.70 4.52
CA TRP A 48 1.95 -7.56 3.88
C TRP A 48 2.60 -6.25 4.33
N SER A 49 2.87 -6.12 5.63
CA SER A 49 3.53 -4.95 6.22
C SER A 49 4.93 -4.73 5.63
N PHE A 50 5.75 -5.77 5.52
CA PHE A 50 7.06 -5.64 4.91
C PHE A 50 6.98 -5.39 3.39
N SER A 51 6.01 -6.00 2.72
CA SER A 51 5.81 -5.80 1.29
C SER A 51 5.45 -4.36 0.96
N ILE A 52 4.57 -3.73 1.73
CA ILE A 52 4.16 -2.35 1.48
C ILE A 52 5.29 -1.37 1.83
N VAL A 53 6.08 -1.64 2.88
CA VAL A 53 7.30 -0.88 3.18
C VAL A 53 8.29 -0.95 2.02
N GLY A 54 8.54 -2.14 1.47
CA GLY A 54 9.44 -2.31 0.34
C GLY A 54 8.99 -1.55 -0.90
N ILE A 55 7.69 -1.55 -1.21
CA ILE A 55 7.11 -0.72 -2.28
C ILE A 55 7.37 0.76 -2.01
N LEU A 56 6.97 1.26 -0.84
CA LEU A 56 7.05 2.68 -0.50
C LEU A 56 8.49 3.20 -0.53
N LEU A 57 9.44 2.45 0.05
CA LEU A 57 10.85 2.81 0.00
C LEU A 57 11.42 2.75 -1.41
N GLY A 58 10.92 1.85 -2.27
CA GLY A 58 11.29 1.79 -3.67
C GLY A 58 10.78 2.98 -4.50
N LEU A 59 9.66 3.59 -4.13
CA LEU A 59 9.07 4.70 -4.91
C LEU A 59 10.01 5.89 -5.05
N LYS A 60 10.83 6.18 -4.04
CA LYS A 60 11.79 7.30 -4.06
C LYS A 60 12.81 7.15 -5.20
N ASP A 61 13.22 5.93 -5.49
CA ASP A 61 14.22 5.61 -6.50
C ASP A 61 13.55 5.33 -7.85
N LEU A 62 12.30 4.85 -7.83
CA LEU A 62 11.48 4.70 -9.04
C LEU A 62 11.23 6.06 -9.72
N HIS A 63 10.86 7.08 -8.93
CA HIS A 63 10.64 8.43 -9.45
C HIS A 63 11.94 9.20 -9.74
N GLY A 64 13.04 8.85 -9.06
CA GLY A 64 14.32 9.56 -9.21
C GLY A 64 14.18 11.06 -8.95
N ASP A 65 14.77 11.86 -9.83
CA ASP A 65 14.79 13.33 -9.71
C ASP A 65 13.46 14.01 -10.09
N ALA A 66 12.45 13.24 -10.51
CA ALA A 66 11.12 13.79 -10.82
C ALA A 66 10.39 14.32 -9.57
N LEU A 67 10.87 13.98 -8.37
CA LEU A 67 10.27 14.38 -7.11
C LEU A 67 11.22 15.22 -6.26
N PRO A 68 10.73 16.30 -5.62
CA PRO A 68 11.51 17.02 -4.61
C PRO A 68 11.93 16.11 -3.46
N GLU A 69 13.06 16.43 -2.83
CA GLU A 69 13.63 15.62 -1.74
C GLU A 69 12.66 15.47 -0.55
N ASP A 70 11.90 16.51 -0.23
CA ASP A 70 10.88 16.47 0.83
C ASP A 70 9.83 15.39 0.57
N TRP A 71 9.46 15.16 -0.69
CA TRP A 71 8.52 14.11 -1.06
C TRP A 71 9.14 12.71 -0.96
N ARG A 72 10.41 12.58 -1.32
CA ARG A 72 11.17 11.33 -1.17
C ARG A 72 11.30 10.94 0.31
N GLN A 73 11.51 11.92 1.19
CA GLN A 73 11.47 11.72 2.64
C GLN A 73 10.05 11.34 3.12
N GLY A 74 9.02 11.93 2.53
CA GLY A 74 7.62 11.57 2.76
C GLY A 74 7.35 10.07 2.59
N TYR A 75 7.86 9.43 1.52
CA TYR A 75 7.74 7.98 1.34
C TYR A 75 8.38 7.17 2.48
N THR A 76 9.52 7.63 3.00
CA THR A 76 10.21 6.97 4.11
C THR A 76 9.40 7.10 5.41
N MET A 77 8.85 8.28 5.68
CA MET A 77 7.98 8.51 6.84
C MET A 77 6.71 7.66 6.75
N MET A 78 6.09 7.59 5.57
CA MET A 78 4.91 6.75 5.35
C MET A 78 5.22 5.27 5.52
N ALA A 79 6.36 4.79 5.01
CA ALA A 79 6.77 3.40 5.21
C ALA A 79 6.89 3.06 6.70
N ALA A 80 7.52 3.94 7.49
CA ALA A 80 7.62 3.75 8.94
C ALA A 80 6.25 3.79 9.63
N ALA A 81 5.40 4.77 9.30
CA ALA A 81 4.08 4.92 9.90
C ALA A 81 3.17 3.72 9.60
N VAL A 82 3.13 3.26 8.34
CA VAL A 82 2.35 2.09 7.93
C VAL A 82 2.86 0.84 8.61
N LEU A 83 4.18 0.63 8.69
CA LEU A 83 4.75 -0.52 9.38
C LEU A 83 4.35 -0.56 10.86
N VAL A 84 4.43 0.57 11.55
CA VAL A 84 4.05 0.64 12.96
C VAL A 84 2.55 0.39 13.11
N ALA A 85 1.71 1.07 12.34
CA ALA A 85 0.26 0.89 12.41
C ALA A 85 -0.18 -0.54 12.08
N SER A 86 0.43 -1.15 11.07
CA SER A 86 0.08 -2.49 10.61
C SER A 86 0.50 -3.58 11.60
N LEU A 87 1.58 -3.38 12.36
CA LEU A 87 2.04 -4.29 13.40
C LEU A 87 1.30 -4.12 14.72
N LEU A 88 0.97 -2.88 15.11
CA LEU A 88 0.17 -2.62 16.31
C LEU A 88 -1.22 -3.26 16.22
N GLY A 89 -1.82 -3.26 15.02
CA GLY A 89 -3.12 -3.89 14.76
C GLY A 89 -3.14 -5.41 14.86
N ILE A 90 -2.00 -6.09 15.09
CA ILE A 90 -1.94 -7.57 15.21
C ILE A 90 -2.45 -8.05 16.57
N ASN A 91 -2.16 -7.32 17.65
CA ASN A 91 -2.42 -7.79 19.01
C ASN A 91 -3.16 -6.78 19.90
N GLU A 92 -3.30 -5.52 19.45
CA GLU A 92 -3.94 -4.46 20.24
C GLU A 92 -5.06 -3.79 19.44
N GLU A 93 -6.21 -3.57 20.10
CA GLU A 93 -7.28 -2.74 19.57
C GLU A 93 -6.91 -1.26 19.73
N LEU A 94 -6.01 -0.80 18.86
CA LEU A 94 -5.62 0.61 18.78
C LEU A 94 -6.33 1.26 17.59
N ASN A 95 -7.00 2.40 17.82
CA ASN A 95 -7.55 3.18 16.72
C ASN A 95 -6.41 3.79 15.89
N THR A 96 -6.12 3.17 14.75
CA THR A 96 -5.09 3.60 13.80
C THR A 96 -5.67 4.38 12.60
N ALA A 97 -6.98 4.68 12.61
CA ALA A 97 -7.69 5.29 11.48
C ALA A 97 -7.06 6.61 11.00
N GLY A 98 -6.52 7.42 11.93
CA GLY A 98 -5.80 8.65 11.59
C GLY A 98 -4.52 8.39 10.78
N ILE A 99 -3.77 7.33 11.09
CA ILE A 99 -2.57 6.93 10.32
C ILE A 99 -2.99 6.44 8.93
N TRP A 100 -4.05 5.63 8.85
CA TRP A 100 -4.60 5.17 7.57
C TRP A 100 -5.14 6.31 6.71
N THR A 101 -5.64 7.38 7.34
CA THR A 101 -6.08 8.59 6.62
C THR A 101 -4.90 9.29 5.96
N ILE A 102 -3.80 9.47 6.71
CA ILE A 102 -2.55 10.03 6.19
C ILE A 102 -2.00 9.14 5.08
N PHE A 103 -2.08 7.82 5.25
CA PHE A 103 -1.67 6.89 4.21
C PHE A 103 -2.53 7.01 2.94
N GLY A 104 -3.84 7.23 3.07
CA GLY A 104 -4.72 7.56 1.95
C GLY A 104 -4.27 8.79 1.16
N PHE A 105 -3.86 9.87 1.85
CA PHE A 105 -3.23 11.03 1.21
C PHE A 105 -1.92 10.67 0.51
N GLY A 106 -1.13 9.77 1.09
CA GLY A 106 0.08 9.22 0.48
C GLY A 106 -0.18 8.52 -0.85
N ILE A 107 -1.18 7.64 -0.89
CA ILE A 107 -1.58 6.91 -2.10
C ILE A 107 -2.15 7.86 -3.16
N LEU A 108 -2.96 8.84 -2.74
CA LEU A 108 -3.46 9.89 -3.63
C LEU A 108 -2.29 10.66 -4.27
N GLY A 109 -1.33 11.07 -3.43
CA GLY A 109 -0.11 11.75 -3.84
C GLY A 109 0.74 10.92 -4.80
N LEU A 110 0.88 9.61 -4.57
CA LEU A 110 1.51 8.68 -5.51
C LEU A 110 0.86 8.79 -6.89
N GLY A 111 -0.46 8.64 -6.98
CA GLY A 111 -1.17 8.70 -8.26
C GLY A 111 -0.97 10.02 -9.01
N ILE A 112 -0.99 11.15 -8.29
CA ILE A 112 -0.78 12.48 -8.87
C ILE A 112 0.66 12.66 -9.35
N THR A 113 1.64 12.33 -8.49
CA THR A 113 3.05 12.64 -8.72
C THR A 113 3.77 11.68 -9.66
N SER A 114 3.20 10.49 -9.94
CA SER A 114 3.82 9.50 -10.83
C SER A 114 3.61 9.75 -12.32
N GLU A 115 3.30 10.98 -12.76
CA GLU A 115 3.16 11.30 -14.18
C GLU A 115 4.42 10.96 -14.97
N GLY A 116 4.27 10.23 -16.08
CA GLY A 116 5.40 9.78 -16.89
C GLY A 116 6.26 8.67 -16.26
N VAL A 117 6.00 8.30 -15.01
CA VAL A 117 6.71 7.21 -14.29
C VAL A 117 5.86 5.95 -14.24
N ILE A 118 4.59 6.08 -13.82
CA ILE A 118 3.63 4.98 -13.76
C ILE A 118 2.56 5.17 -14.85
N GLY A 119 2.15 4.09 -15.50
CA GLY A 119 1.11 4.13 -16.54
C GLY A 119 -0.21 4.71 -16.02
N ASN A 120 -0.88 5.52 -16.84
CA ASN A 120 -2.05 6.32 -16.43
C ASN A 120 -3.17 5.50 -15.79
N ILE A 121 -3.47 4.30 -16.28
CA ILE A 121 -4.53 3.46 -15.69
C ILE A 121 -4.22 3.10 -14.24
N TRP A 122 -2.96 2.83 -13.90
CA TRP A 122 -2.52 2.49 -12.56
C TRP A 122 -2.42 3.73 -11.66
N ARG A 123 -2.01 4.87 -12.22
CA ARG A 123 -2.08 6.17 -11.53
C ARG A 123 -3.49 6.51 -11.11
N TYR A 124 -4.45 6.38 -12.02
CA TYR A 124 -5.86 6.64 -11.71
C TYR A 124 -6.41 5.66 -10.68
N ALA A 125 -6.00 4.38 -10.73
CA ALA A 125 -6.31 3.43 -9.67
C ALA A 125 -5.74 3.89 -8.31
N ALA A 126 -4.50 4.37 -8.25
CA ALA A 126 -3.94 4.92 -7.02
C ALA A 126 -4.71 6.17 -6.53
N ILE A 127 -5.10 7.08 -7.41
CA ILE A 127 -5.92 8.25 -7.05
C ILE A 127 -7.25 7.80 -6.41
N ILE A 128 -7.94 6.85 -7.06
CA ILE A 128 -9.22 6.34 -6.56
C ILE A 128 -9.04 5.65 -5.20
N ALA A 129 -8.01 4.81 -5.06
CA ALA A 129 -7.67 4.14 -3.82
C ALA A 129 -7.36 5.13 -2.69
N GLY A 130 -6.58 6.18 -2.99
CA GLY A 130 -6.26 7.24 -2.04
C GLY A 130 -7.50 8.00 -1.57
N LEU A 131 -8.41 8.35 -2.49
CA LEU A 131 -9.68 8.99 -2.16
C LEU A 131 -10.54 8.12 -1.24
N PHE A 132 -10.69 6.83 -1.55
CA PHE A 132 -11.42 5.91 -0.67
C PHE A 132 -10.73 5.73 0.68
N GLY A 133 -9.39 5.64 0.70
CA GLY A 133 -8.62 5.61 1.94
C GLY A 133 -8.92 6.82 2.83
N ILE A 134 -8.87 8.03 2.26
CA ILE A 134 -9.17 9.29 2.97
C ILE A 134 -10.62 9.30 3.45
N ILE A 135 -11.59 8.93 2.60
CA ILE A 135 -13.00 8.99 2.96
C ILE A 135 -13.34 7.96 4.03
N GLY A 136 -12.89 6.71 3.88
CA GLY A 136 -13.21 5.62 4.80
C GLY A 136 -12.52 5.78 6.14
N SER A 137 -11.19 5.80 6.13
CA SER A 137 -10.42 5.93 7.38
C SER A 137 -10.55 7.32 8.00
N GLY A 138 -10.75 8.36 7.19
CA GLY A 138 -10.98 9.72 7.68
C GLY A 138 -12.35 9.89 8.34
N SER A 139 -13.41 9.29 7.79
CA SER A 139 -14.71 9.30 8.47
C SER A 139 -14.65 8.51 9.77
N GLU A 140 -13.94 7.38 9.79
CA GLU A 140 -13.73 6.60 11.00
C GLU A 140 -12.94 7.38 12.05
N PHE A 141 -11.89 8.09 11.64
CA PHE A 141 -11.09 8.92 12.54
C PHE A 141 -11.89 10.08 13.14
N VAL A 142 -12.75 10.74 12.34
CA VAL A 142 -13.51 11.93 12.79
C VAL A 142 -14.78 11.55 13.55
N THR A 143 -15.47 10.50 13.11
CA THR A 143 -16.84 10.18 13.58
C THR A 143 -16.93 8.85 14.34
N GLY A 144 -15.87 8.04 14.34
CA GLY A 144 -15.89 6.67 14.88
C GLY A 144 -16.55 5.65 13.96
N THR A 145 -16.91 6.01 12.73
CA THR A 145 -17.55 5.10 11.77
C THR A 145 -17.02 5.30 10.35
N SER A 146 -16.61 4.21 9.71
CA SER A 146 -16.25 4.22 8.29
C SER A 146 -17.51 4.22 7.43
N ILE A 147 -17.70 5.25 6.60
CA ILE A 147 -18.88 5.36 5.73
C ILE A 147 -18.80 4.49 4.48
N ILE A 148 -17.65 3.84 4.24
CA ILE A 148 -17.45 2.93 3.11
C ILE A 148 -17.34 1.47 3.54
N ALA A 149 -17.13 1.19 4.84
CA ALA A 149 -17.07 -0.18 5.34
C ALA A 149 -18.36 -0.93 5.05
N ASP A 150 -18.24 -2.24 4.80
CA ASP A 150 -19.34 -3.16 4.52
C ASP A 150 -20.20 -2.76 3.32
N SER A 151 -19.65 -1.96 2.41
CA SER A 151 -20.31 -1.50 1.20
C SER A 151 -19.60 -2.00 -0.06
N PRO A 152 -20.29 -2.07 -1.22
CA PRO A 152 -19.65 -2.36 -2.50
C PRO A 152 -18.50 -1.40 -2.85
N LEU A 153 -18.48 -0.20 -2.26
CA LEU A 153 -17.40 0.76 -2.47
C LEU A 153 -16.08 0.32 -1.81
N GLN A 154 -16.14 -0.42 -0.69
CA GLN A 154 -14.96 -1.02 -0.08
C GLN A 154 -14.28 -1.99 -1.04
N PHE A 155 -15.06 -2.74 -1.81
CA PHE A 155 -14.52 -3.66 -2.81
C PHE A 155 -13.78 -2.91 -3.94
N VAL A 156 -14.37 -1.81 -4.43
CA VAL A 156 -13.70 -0.95 -5.43
C VAL A 156 -12.43 -0.33 -4.87
N ALA A 157 -12.48 0.16 -3.62
CA ALA A 157 -11.31 0.71 -2.92
C ALA A 157 -10.19 -0.34 -2.83
N PHE A 158 -10.53 -1.57 -2.48
CA PHE A 158 -9.58 -2.66 -2.35
C PHE A 158 -8.92 -3.03 -3.70
N LEU A 159 -9.71 -3.18 -4.78
CA LEU A 159 -9.16 -3.50 -6.10
C LEU A 159 -8.26 -2.38 -6.63
N THR A 160 -8.69 -1.13 -6.50
CA THR A 160 -7.91 0.02 -6.95
C THR A 160 -6.65 0.22 -6.12
N PHE A 161 -6.66 -0.16 -4.84
CA PHE A 161 -5.48 -0.17 -3.99
C PHE A 161 -4.44 -1.19 -4.47
N ILE A 162 -4.84 -2.43 -4.78
CA ILE A 162 -3.92 -3.44 -5.32
C ILE A 162 -3.34 -2.98 -6.67
N ALA A 163 -4.21 -2.47 -7.55
CA ALA A 163 -3.82 -2.02 -8.88
C ALA A 163 -2.88 -0.80 -8.82
N GLY A 164 -3.19 0.19 -7.98
CA GLY A 164 -2.45 1.44 -7.89
C GLY A 164 -1.15 1.34 -7.09
N VAL A 165 -1.14 0.60 -5.98
CA VAL A 165 0.01 0.51 -5.07
C VAL A 165 0.88 -0.71 -5.37
N GLY A 166 0.29 -1.83 -5.82
CA GLY A 166 1.03 -3.03 -6.17
C GLY A 166 1.42 -3.08 -7.65
N VAL A 167 0.41 -3.17 -8.53
CA VAL A 167 0.62 -3.46 -9.96
C VAL A 167 1.30 -2.30 -10.69
N GLY A 168 0.87 -1.06 -10.45
CA GLY A 168 1.46 0.13 -11.07
C GLY A 168 2.97 0.24 -10.86
N PRO A 169 3.44 0.31 -9.60
CA PRO A 169 4.88 0.35 -9.29
C PRO A 169 5.65 -0.86 -9.81
N LEU A 170 5.08 -2.07 -9.75
CA LEU A 170 5.72 -3.28 -10.29
C LEU A 170 6.01 -3.14 -11.79
N LEU A 171 5.00 -2.76 -12.57
CA LEU A 171 5.14 -2.60 -14.01
C LEU A 171 6.09 -1.45 -14.36
N ALA A 172 6.07 -0.37 -13.60
CA ALA A 172 7.02 0.73 -13.78
C ALA A 172 8.47 0.28 -13.54
N TRP A 173 8.73 -0.52 -12.50
CA TRP A 173 10.05 -1.10 -12.26
C TRP A 173 10.49 -2.08 -13.35
N ASN A 174 9.56 -2.88 -13.90
CA ASN A 174 9.88 -3.79 -15.01
C ASN A 174 10.34 -3.05 -16.27
N ASN A 175 9.85 -1.82 -16.48
CA ASN A 175 10.18 -1.00 -17.63
C ASN A 175 11.41 -0.10 -17.43
N LYS A 176 11.89 0.02 -16.18
CA LYS A 176 13.06 0.83 -15.84
C LYS A 176 14.31 -0.03 -15.98
N GLU A 177 15.29 0.39 -16.77
CA GLU A 177 16.57 -0.35 -16.95
C GLU A 177 17.35 -0.44 -15.65
#